data_AF-A0A368HCP0-F1
#
_entry.id   AF-A0A368HCP0-F1
#
_cell.length_a   1.000
_cell.length_b   1.000
_cell.length_c   1.000
_cell.angle_alpha   90.00
_cell.angle_beta   90.00
_cell.angle_gamma   90.00
#
_symmetry.space_group_name_H-M   'P 1'
#
loop_
_entity.id
_entity.type
_entity.pdbx_description
1 polymer ?
#
loop_
_entity_poly.entity_id
_entity_poly.type
_entity_poly.pdbx_seq_one_letter_code
_entity_poly.pdbx_strand_id
1 'polypeptide(L)' 'MEPLFLELYRDTRTGDALLWAGQAGRYVRLRYLGASPGDEDGVLIYDTATFLGLLRRRILEVIPYVVEMDG' A
#
# COMPACT_ATOMS: atom_id res chain seq x y z
N MET A 1 0.14 -8.80 23.55
CA MET A 1 -0.32 -7.91 22.47
C MET A 1 -0.21 -8.71 21.18
N GLU A 2 -1.24 -8.72 20.32
CA GLU A 2 -1.16 -9.44 19.04
C GLU A 2 -0.42 -8.59 18.01
N PRO A 3 0.49 -9.17 17.19
CA PRO A 3 1.22 -8.42 16.17
C PRO A 3 0.27 -7.91 15.08
N LEU A 4 0.49 -6.69 14.61
CA LEU A 4 -0.26 -6.12 13.50
C LEU A 4 0.46 -6.44 12.19
N PHE A 5 -0.24 -7.14 11.29
CA PHE A 5 0.23 -7.37 9.93
C PHE A 5 -0.18 -6.20 9.04
N LEU A 6 0.80 -5.55 8.43
CA LEU A 6 0.57 -4.51 7.43
C LEU A 6 0.96 -5.04 6.06
N GLU A 7 0.11 -4.77 5.06
CA GLU A 7 0.45 -5.02 3.67
C GLU A 7 1.20 -3.82 3.11
N LEU A 8 2.47 -4.04 2.77
CA LEU A 8 3.26 -3.12 1.97
C LEU A 8 3.25 -3.55 0.52
N TYR A 9 3.37 -2.59 -0.37
CA TYR A 9 3.49 -2.77 -1.81
C TYR A 9 4.74 -2.05 -2.27
N ARG A 10 5.47 -2.62 -3.22
CA ARG A 10 6.57 -1.93 -3.91
C ARG A 10 6.23 -1.75 -5.36
N ASP A 11 6.39 -0.53 -5.88
CA ASP A 11 6.40 -0.30 -7.33
C ASP A 11 7.77 -0.72 -7.88
N THR A 12 7.80 -1.74 -8.73
CA THR A 12 9.05 -2.30 -9.27
C THR A 12 9.71 -1.39 -10.29
N ARG A 13 9.01 -0.38 -10.79
CA ARG A 13 9.51 0.58 -11.78
C ARG A 13 10.23 1.75 -11.11
N THR A 14 9.68 2.26 -10.02
CA THR A 14 10.22 3.42 -9.30
C THR A 14 11.03 3.03 -8.07
N GLY A 15 10.74 1.87 -7.49
CA GLY A 15 11.29 1.42 -6.22
C GLY A 15 10.52 1.92 -4.99
N ASP A 16 9.45 2.69 -5.17
CA ASP A 16 8.67 3.26 -4.07
C ASP A 16 7.99 2.19 -3.23
N ALA A 17 8.00 2.38 -1.91
CA ALA A 17 7.24 1.57 -0.96
C ALA A 17 5.93 2.27 -0.60
N LEU A 18 4.86 1.49 -0.55
CA LEU A 18 3.49 1.94 -0.38
C LEU A 18 2.81 1.10 0.71
N LEU A 19 2.09 1.73 1.63
CA LEU A 19 1.28 1.08 2.64
C LEU A 19 -0.17 0.97 2.17
N TRP A 20 -0.80 -0.18 2.41
CA TRP A 20 -2.24 -0.33 2.22
C TRP A 20 -3.03 0.66 3.10
N ALA A 21 -3.79 1.55 2.48
CA ALA A 21 -4.59 2.54 3.17
C ALA A 21 -6.11 2.24 3.13
N GLY A 22 -6.50 1.07 2.60
CA GLY A 22 -7.88 0.61 2.57
C GLY A 22 -8.53 0.63 1.18
N GLN A 23 -9.70 -0.01 1.10
CA GLN A 23 -10.58 0.03 -0.06
C GLN A 23 -11.76 0.97 0.22
N ALA A 24 -12.06 1.86 -0.73
CA ALA A 24 -13.21 2.75 -0.68
C ALA A 24 -14.09 2.52 -1.90
N GLY A 25 -15.12 1.68 -1.73
CA GLY A 25 -16.01 1.28 -2.83
C GLY A 25 -15.23 0.54 -3.93
N ARG A 26 -15.19 1.12 -5.14
CA ARG A 26 -14.50 0.56 -6.33
C ARG A 26 -13.02 0.92 -6.45
N TYR A 27 -12.45 1.55 -5.42
CA TYR A 27 -11.09 2.07 -5.43
C TYR A 27 -10.24 1.50 -4.31
N VAL A 28 -8.96 1.32 -4.61
CA VAL A 28 -7.89 0.94 -3.69
C VAL A 28 -7.01 2.16 -3.44
N ARG A 29 -6.69 2.42 -2.17
CA ARG A 29 -5.83 3.52 -1.77
C ARG A 29 -4.53 2.98 -1.20
N LEU A 30 -3.41 3.48 -1.71
CA LEU A 30 -2.07 3.17 -1.26
C LEU A 30 -1.38 4.46 -0.84
N ARG A 31 -0.71 4.48 0.32
CA ARG A 31 0.01 5.65 0.82
C ARG A 31 1.51 5.45 0.70
N TYR A 32 2.27 6.45 0.27
CA TYR A 32 3.74 6.37 0.27
C TYR A 32 4.29 6.17 1.69
N LEU A 33 5.25 5.26 1.82
CA LEU A 33 5.94 4.99 3.09
C LEU A 33 6.78 6.22 3.46
N GLY A 34 6.28 7.01 4.42
CA GLY A 34 6.89 8.29 4.85
C GLY A 34 5.97 9.50 4.69
N ALA A 35 4.84 9.37 3.98
CA ALA A 35 3.85 10.43 3.89
C ALA A 35 3.15 10.66 5.24
N SER A 36 2.96 11.93 5.60
CA SER A 36 2.29 12.32 6.85
C SER A 36 0.80 11.96 6.82
N PRO A 37 0.18 11.64 7.96
CA PRO A 37 -1.27 11.48 8.03
C PRO A 37 -1.99 12.75 7.53
N GLY A 38 -2.85 12.62 6.51
CA GLY A 38 -3.59 13.74 5.93
C GLY A 38 -2.92 14.39 4.72
N ASP A 39 -1.74 13.92 4.30
CA ASP A 39 -1.13 14.31 3.02
C ASP A 39 -1.88 13.65 1.85
N GLU A 40 -2.65 14.44 1.11
CA GLU A 40 -3.44 13.96 -0.04
C GLU A 40 -2.56 13.59 -1.23
N ASP A 41 -1.45 14.31 -1.45
CA ASP A 41 -0.49 14.03 -2.52
C ASP A 41 0.33 12.76 -2.23
N GLY A 42 0.43 12.40 -0.95
CA GLY A 42 1.03 11.16 -0.47
C GLY A 42 0.21 9.89 -0.70
N VAL A 43 -0.92 9.95 -1.41
CA VAL A 43 -1.82 8.80 -1.64
C VAL A 43 -2.07 8.55 -3.13
N LEU A 44 -1.82 7.32 -3.56
CA LEU A 44 -2.21 6.80 -4.87
C LEU A 44 -3.59 6.13 -4.78
N ILE A 45 -4.46 6.45 -5.73
CA ILE A 45 -5.79 5.88 -5.84
C ILE A 45 -5.91 5.14 -7.17
N TYR A 46 -6.18 3.84 -7.10
CA TYR A 46 -6.44 3.00 -8.26
C TYR A 46 -7.89 2.55 -8.23
N ASP A 47 -8.54 2.39 -9.38
CA ASP A 47 -9.70 1.51 -9.41
C ASP A 47 -9.24 0.05 -9.17
N THR A 48 -10.14 -0.79 -8.64
CA THR A 48 -9.80 -2.16 -8.25
C THR A 48 -9.28 -2.99 -9.42
N ALA A 49 -9.81 -2.81 -10.63
CA ALA A 49 -9.39 -3.60 -11.79
C ALA A 49 -7.96 -3.23 -12.23
N THR A 50 -7.65 -1.94 -12.26
CA THR A 50 -6.29 -1.44 -12.51
C THR A 50 -5.31 -1.97 -11.47
N PHE A 51 -5.64 -1.86 -10.19
CA PHE A 51 -4.79 -2.36 -9.10
C PHE A 51 -4.46 -3.85 -9.27
N LEU A 52 -5.47 -4.69 -9.50
CA LEU A 52 -5.27 -6.12 -9.76
C LEU A 52 -4.43 -6.38 -11.03
N GLY A 53 -4.60 -5.55 -12.06
CA GLY A 53 -3.78 -5.57 -13.26
C GLY A 53 -2.31 -5.28 -13.00
N LEU A 54 -1.99 -4.31 -12.12
CA LEU A 54 -0.63 -3.99 -11.71
C LEU A 54 0.02 -5.14 -10.93
N LEU A 55 -0.73 -5.79 -10.02
CA LEU A 55 -0.25 -6.97 -9.29
C LEU A 55 0.03 -8.14 -10.25
N ARG A 56 -0.91 -8.44 -11.16
CA ARG A 56 -0.75 -9.53 -12.13
C ARG A 56 0.47 -9.34 -13.03
N ARG A 57 0.81 -8.08 -13.34
CA ARG A 57 1.97 -7.71 -14.16
C ARG A 57 3.26 -7.57 -13.36
N ARG A 58 3.23 -7.78 -12.03
CA ARG A 58 4.36 -7.55 -11.11
C ARG A 58 4.92 -6.12 -11.17
N ILE A 59 4.04 -5.17 -11.47
CA ILE A 59 4.37 -3.75 -11.36
C ILE A 59 4.29 -3.33 -9.90
N LEU A 60 3.23 -3.80 -9.21
CA LEU A 60 3.16 -3.74 -7.76
C LEU A 60 3.44 -5.15 -7.21
N GLU A 61 4.31 -5.24 -6.22
CA GLU A 61 4.62 -6.49 -5.51
C GLU A 61 4.29 -6.34 -4.03
N VAL A 62 3.62 -7.34 -3.46
CA VAL A 62 3.30 -7.38 -2.02
C VAL A 62 4.56 -7.71 -1.23
N ILE A 63 4.87 -6.89 -0.24
CA ILE A 63 5.91 -7.10 0.75
C ILE A 63 5.21 -7.35 2.09
N PRO A 64 5.17 -8.60 2.58
CA PRO A 64 4.65 -8.85 3.91
C PRO A 64 5.60 -8.25 4.96
N TYR A 65 5.08 -7.48 5.91
CA TYR A 65 5.85 -6.95 7.03
C TYR A 65 5.07 -7.10 8.34
N VAL A 66 5.81 -7.35 9.43
CA VAL A 66 5.28 -7.51 10.79
C VAL A 66 5.71 -6.31 11.60
N VAL A 67 4.76 -5.55 12.15
CA VAL A 67 5.06 -4.49 13.10
C VAL A 67 4.79 -4.99 14.51
N GLU A 68 5.84 -5.00 15.32
CA GLU A 68 5.72 -5.16 16.77
C GLU A 68 5.48 -3.77 17.37
N MET A 69 4.37 -3.61 18.10
CA MET A 69 4.12 -2.39 18.86
C MET A 69 4.56 -2.64 20.30
N ASP A 70 5.60 -1.93 20.74
CA ASP A 70 5.98 -1.90 22.16
C ASP A 70 4.91 -1.13 22.95
N GLY A 71 4.38 -1.79 23.99
CA GLY A 71 3.43 -1.20 24.95
C GLY A 71 4.11 -0.74 26.22
#